data_AF-A0A7S8IMX6-F1
#
_entry.id   AF-A0A7S8IMX6-F1
#
_cell.length_a   1.000
_cell.length_b   1.000
_cell.length_c   1.000
_cell.angle_alpha   90.00
_cell.angle_beta   90.00
_cell.angle_gamma   90.00
#
_symmetry.space_group_name_H-M   'P 1'
#
loop_
_entity.id
_entity.type
_entity.pdbx_description
1 polymer ?
#
loop_
_entity_poly.entity_id
_entity_poly.type
_entity_poly.pdbx_seq_one_letter_code
_entity_poly.pdbx_strand_id
1 'polypeptide(L)'
;MSDDDLSDLLGDEPVSAPRPRRGRPTREEAAAKLQAQALAALPHYTEFRRPVGVTFFADILGAQPKQIQKRLERCPVDSWKSHGGKPHPMYDFLTGMSYLIAPQGSIEDWLAQQNQASLPPIVSKAYWEMTNARIRALTAAGQLWHDEDVLMTFARVSMLIRQESKMWIEDMPGRDKIIDEQYNFLMDRVADMNKQIKTKLETLPREHQTNAHSREIETELAGTDTRPMPGEMPGDE
;
A
#
# COMPACT_ATOMS: atom_id res chain seq x y z
N MET A 1 40.91 5.63 -72.57
CA MET A 1 39.87 6.54 -73.08
C MET A 1 39.55 7.47 -71.93
N SER A 2 39.91 8.73 -72.13
CA SER A 2 40.06 9.81 -71.17
C SER A 2 38.75 10.56 -70.94
N ASP A 3 38.31 10.65 -69.69
CA ASP A 3 37.19 11.49 -69.22
C ASP A 3 37.73 12.74 -68.49
N ASP A 4 38.63 13.49 -69.14
CA ASP A 4 39.24 14.70 -68.57
C ASP A 4 38.84 16.01 -69.29
N ASP A 5 37.82 15.98 -70.17
CA ASP A 5 37.44 17.13 -71.02
C ASP A 5 36.14 17.86 -70.62
N LEU A 6 35.61 17.62 -69.41
CA LEU A 6 34.36 18.25 -68.94
C LEU A 6 34.50 19.10 -67.67
N SER A 7 35.68 19.16 -67.05
CA SER A 7 35.92 19.93 -65.81
C SER A 7 36.34 21.38 -66.04
N ASP A 8 36.57 21.82 -67.29
CA ASP A 8 37.06 23.17 -67.64
C ASP A 8 35.98 24.11 -68.22
N LEU A 9 34.69 23.70 -68.20
CA LEU A 9 33.57 24.48 -68.76
C LEU A 9 32.58 25.04 -67.72
N LEU A 10 32.79 24.76 -66.43
CA LEU A 10 31.99 25.33 -65.33
C LEU A 10 32.87 26.24 -64.47
N GLY A 11 33.09 27.45 -64.96
CA GLY A 11 33.61 28.55 -64.15
C GLY A 11 32.64 28.85 -63.01
N ASP A 12 32.97 28.34 -61.82
CA ASP A 12 32.35 28.77 -60.57
C ASP A 12 33.45 29.32 -59.67
N GLU A 13 33.55 30.66 -59.68
CA GLU A 13 34.26 31.42 -58.66
C GLU A 13 33.74 31.01 -57.27
N PRO A 14 34.58 30.89 -56.22
CA PRO A 14 34.08 30.63 -54.88
C PRO A 14 33.31 31.87 -54.40
N VAL A 15 31.98 31.83 -54.55
CA VAL A 15 31.06 32.82 -53.97
C VAL A 15 31.25 32.79 -52.46
N SER A 16 31.97 33.79 -51.95
CA SER A 16 32.26 33.93 -50.54
C SER A 16 30.96 33.86 -49.73
N ALA A 17 30.93 33.00 -48.70
CA ALA A 17 29.79 32.90 -47.80
C ALA A 17 29.37 34.29 -47.29
N PRO A 18 28.06 34.63 -47.33
CA PRO A 18 27.60 35.96 -46.95
C PRO A 18 27.90 36.21 -45.46
N ARG A 19 28.71 37.25 -45.20
CA ARG A 19 29.04 37.67 -43.84
C ARG A 19 27.76 37.99 -43.06
N PRO A 20 27.57 37.47 -41.83
CA PRO A 20 26.35 37.67 -41.07
C PRO A 20 26.15 39.15 -40.77
N ARG A 21 24.95 39.66 -41.06
CA ARG A 21 24.52 41.01 -40.66
C ARG A 21 24.49 41.08 -39.13
N ARG A 22 25.34 41.92 -38.54
CA ARG A 22 25.33 42.24 -37.11
C ARG A 22 23.90 42.60 -36.66
N GLY A 23 23.35 41.81 -35.72
CA GLY A 23 22.16 42.18 -34.95
C GLY A 23 20.94 41.26 -35.04
N ARG A 24 20.92 40.24 -35.91
CA ARG A 24 19.85 39.23 -35.90
C ARG A 24 20.35 37.94 -35.23
N PRO A 25 19.82 37.55 -34.06
CA PRO A 25 20.18 36.28 -33.43
C PRO A 25 19.92 35.14 -34.40
N THR A 26 20.89 34.24 -34.54
CA THR A 26 20.71 33.02 -35.34
C THR A 26 19.63 32.15 -34.69
N ARG A 27 18.95 31.30 -35.48
CA ARG A 27 17.88 30.42 -34.96
C ARG A 27 18.36 29.56 -33.79
N GLU A 28 19.63 29.18 -33.80
CA GLU A 28 20.27 28.39 -32.76
C GLU A 28 20.52 29.20 -31.49
N GLU A 29 20.97 30.45 -31.59
CA GLU A 29 21.12 31.35 -30.44
C GLU A 29 19.76 31.71 -29.82
N ALA A 30 18.72 31.87 -30.64
CA ALA A 30 17.37 32.11 -30.15
C ALA A 30 16.80 30.90 -29.39
N ALA A 31 17.03 29.68 -29.89
CA ALA A 31 16.63 28.44 -29.22
C ALA A 31 17.40 28.23 -27.90
N ALA A 32 18.71 28.47 -27.90
CA ALA A 32 19.54 28.38 -26.70
C ALA A 32 19.13 29.42 -25.64
N LYS A 33 18.77 30.64 -26.07
CA LYS A 33 18.28 31.68 -25.15
C LYS A 33 16.90 31.35 -24.58
N LEU A 34 16.01 30.73 -25.38
CA LEU A 34 14.70 30.28 -24.92
C LEU A 34 14.83 29.11 -23.93
N GLN A 35 15.74 28.17 -24.19
CA GLN A 35 16.07 27.09 -23.24
C GLN A 35 16.71 27.62 -21.95
N ALA A 36 17.64 28.58 -22.05
CA ALA A 36 18.24 29.21 -20.89
C ALA A 36 17.22 29.99 -20.06
N GLN A 37 16.26 30.66 -20.70
CA GLN A 37 15.15 31.31 -20.02
C GLN A 37 14.20 30.30 -19.37
N ALA A 38 13.90 29.18 -20.03
CA ALA A 38 13.06 28.12 -19.47
C ALA A 38 13.70 27.47 -18.23
N LEU A 39 15.02 27.27 -18.23
CA LEU A 39 15.76 26.71 -17.09
C LEU A 39 15.93 27.73 -15.95
N ALA A 40 16.11 29.02 -16.27
CA ALA A 40 16.22 30.08 -15.27
C ALA A 40 14.87 30.48 -14.65
N ALA A 41 13.75 30.16 -15.31
CA ALA A 41 12.40 30.52 -14.89
C ALA A 41 11.67 29.43 -14.10
N LEU A 42 12.38 28.42 -13.59
CA LEU A 42 11.77 27.47 -12.65
C LEU A 42 11.48 28.22 -11.33
N PRO A 43 10.20 28.43 -10.97
CA PRO A 43 9.84 29.22 -9.80
C PRO A 43 10.40 28.55 -8.53
N HIS A 44 10.97 29.36 -7.65
CA HIS A 44 11.46 28.87 -6.36
C HIS A 44 10.27 28.35 -5.53
N TYR A 45 10.48 27.29 -4.73
CA TYR A 45 9.40 26.64 -3.98
C TYR A 45 8.64 27.58 -3.02
N THR A 46 9.26 28.72 -2.65
CA THR A 46 8.66 29.76 -1.83
C THR A 46 7.52 30.49 -2.53
N GLU A 47 7.45 30.48 -3.86
CA GLU A 47 6.35 31.10 -4.61
C GLU A 47 5.03 30.37 -4.41
N PHE A 48 5.06 29.06 -4.11
CA PHE A 48 3.87 28.27 -3.76
C PHE A 48 3.34 28.54 -2.35
N ARG A 49 4.07 29.32 -1.53
CA ARG A 49 3.57 29.78 -0.22
C ARG A 49 2.86 31.14 -0.29
N ARG A 50 2.83 31.78 -1.46
CA ARG A 50 2.06 33.01 -1.64
C ARG A 50 0.57 32.67 -1.62
N PRO A 51 -0.29 33.53 -1.05
CA PRO A 51 -1.72 33.29 -1.06
C PRO A 51 -2.25 33.35 -2.49
N VAL A 52 -3.08 32.38 -2.86
CA VAL A 52 -3.53 32.11 -4.22
C VAL A 52 -5.04 32.25 -4.36
N GLY A 53 -5.47 32.64 -5.55
CA GLY A 53 -6.89 32.82 -5.87
C GLY A 53 -7.55 31.54 -6.39
N VAL A 54 -8.88 31.57 -6.45
CA VAL A 54 -9.72 30.44 -6.93
C VAL A 54 -9.37 30.00 -8.36
N THR A 55 -9.01 30.94 -9.23
CA THR A 55 -8.62 30.63 -10.63
C THR A 55 -7.32 29.82 -10.69
N PHE A 56 -6.37 30.10 -9.81
CA PHE A 56 -5.10 29.36 -9.76
C PHE A 56 -5.32 27.90 -9.34
N PHE A 57 -6.18 27.65 -8.35
CA PHE A 57 -6.57 26.28 -7.98
C PHE A 57 -7.33 25.57 -9.11
N ALA A 58 -8.18 26.29 -9.84
CA ALA A 58 -8.90 25.74 -10.99
C ALA A 58 -7.93 25.27 -12.09
N ASP A 59 -6.90 26.06 -12.37
CA ASP A 59 -5.88 25.74 -13.38
C ASP A 59 -5.02 24.54 -12.97
N ILE A 60 -4.61 24.46 -11.69
CA ILE A 60 -3.79 23.35 -11.17
C ILE A 60 -4.58 22.04 -11.12
N LEU A 61 -5.82 22.07 -10.64
CA LEU A 61 -6.64 20.87 -10.43
C LEU A 61 -7.43 20.47 -11.68
N GLY A 62 -7.41 21.28 -12.74
CA GLY A 62 -8.20 21.05 -13.95
C GLY A 62 -9.72 21.07 -13.70
N ALA A 63 -10.17 21.80 -12.68
CA ALA A 63 -11.56 21.82 -12.23
C ALA A 63 -12.22 23.19 -12.45
N GLN A 64 -13.54 23.21 -12.61
CA GLN A 64 -14.25 24.47 -12.87
C GLN A 64 -14.18 25.42 -11.65
N PRO A 65 -13.93 26.73 -11.83
CA PRO A 65 -13.81 27.68 -10.71
C PRO A 65 -15.01 27.69 -9.76
N LYS A 66 -16.22 27.46 -10.26
CA LYS A 66 -17.44 27.36 -9.43
C LYS A 66 -17.41 26.18 -8.46
N GLN A 67 -16.84 25.05 -8.86
CA GLN A 67 -16.71 23.87 -8.01
C GLN A 67 -15.66 24.08 -6.93
N ILE A 68 -14.53 24.71 -7.29
CA ILE A 68 -13.48 25.10 -6.36
C ILE A 68 -14.03 26.10 -5.33
N GLN A 69 -14.76 27.13 -5.78
CA GLN A 69 -15.39 28.10 -4.90
C GLN A 69 -16.31 27.42 -3.88
N LYS A 70 -17.18 26.51 -4.32
CA LYS A 70 -18.08 25.77 -3.43
C LYS A 70 -17.34 24.92 -2.38
N ARG A 71 -16.21 24.31 -2.75
CA ARG A 71 -15.39 23.52 -1.82
C ARG A 71 -14.59 24.40 -0.85
N LEU A 72 -14.16 25.57 -1.29
CA LEU A 72 -13.42 26.55 -0.48
C LEU A 72 -14.32 27.43 0.40
N GLU A 73 -15.65 27.32 0.32
CA GLU A 73 -16.60 28.04 1.21
C GLU A 73 -16.31 27.81 2.70
N ARG A 74 -15.76 26.65 3.05
CA ARG A 74 -15.40 26.28 4.44
C ARG A 74 -13.94 26.56 4.80
N CYS A 75 -13.12 26.94 3.83
CA CYS A 75 -11.70 27.22 4.05
C CYS A 75 -11.53 28.64 4.62
N PRO A 76 -10.70 28.84 5.65
CA PRO A 76 -10.38 30.18 6.12
C PRO A 76 -9.69 30.99 5.01
N VAL A 77 -10.10 32.25 4.86
CA VAL A 77 -9.48 33.21 3.93
C VAL A 77 -8.27 33.84 4.61
N ASP A 78 -7.11 33.78 3.96
CA ASP A 78 -5.86 34.35 4.47
C ASP A 78 -5.82 35.87 4.26
N SER A 79 -6.09 36.30 3.03
CA SER A 79 -6.02 37.71 2.66
C SER A 79 -7.02 38.07 1.56
N TRP A 80 -7.31 39.37 1.42
CA TRP A 80 -8.23 39.88 0.41
C TRP A 80 -7.47 40.79 -0.56
N LYS A 81 -7.67 40.57 -1.87
CA LYS A 81 -7.08 41.42 -2.91
C LYS A 81 -8.17 42.08 -3.73
N SER A 82 -8.09 43.39 -3.92
CA SER A 82 -9.01 44.10 -4.81
C SER A 82 -8.57 43.95 -6.27
N HIS A 83 -9.45 43.47 -7.14
CA HIS A 83 -9.23 43.46 -8.59
C HIS A 83 -10.52 43.93 -9.27
N GLY A 84 -10.43 45.02 -10.02
CA GLY A 84 -11.60 45.65 -10.65
C GLY A 84 -12.60 46.22 -9.64
N GLY A 85 -12.14 46.70 -8.49
CA GLY A 85 -12.98 47.29 -7.44
C GLY A 85 -13.78 46.29 -6.60
N LYS A 86 -13.64 44.98 -6.87
CA LYS A 86 -14.26 43.91 -6.07
C LYS A 86 -13.20 43.19 -5.24
N PRO A 87 -13.46 42.90 -3.96
CA PRO A 87 -12.57 42.10 -3.14
C PRO A 87 -12.64 40.63 -3.59
N HIS A 88 -11.47 40.04 -3.85
CA HIS A 88 -11.31 38.61 -4.15
C HIS A 88 -10.58 37.93 -2.99
N PRO A 89 -11.11 36.81 -2.45
CA PRO A 89 -10.44 36.08 -1.39
C PRO A 89 -9.21 35.35 -1.93
N MET A 90 -8.13 35.41 -1.17
CA MET A 90 -6.92 34.64 -1.39
C MET A 90 -6.76 33.65 -0.24
N TYR A 91 -6.37 32.42 -0.59
CA TYR A 91 -6.23 31.32 0.35
C TYR A 91 -4.77 30.88 0.39
N ASP A 92 -4.30 30.43 1.55
CA ASP A 92 -3.04 29.71 1.63
C ASP A 92 -3.11 28.43 0.77
N PHE A 93 -2.06 28.17 -0.01
CA PHE A 93 -2.03 27.08 -0.97
C PHE A 93 -2.15 25.71 -0.29
N LEU A 94 -1.39 25.47 0.78
CA LEU A 94 -1.40 24.19 1.49
C LEU A 94 -2.73 23.94 2.17
N THR A 95 -3.24 24.97 2.84
CA THR A 95 -4.55 24.89 3.50
C THR A 95 -5.64 24.63 2.45
N GLY A 96 -5.70 25.41 1.37
CA GLY A 96 -6.68 25.22 0.29
C GLY A 96 -6.63 23.82 -0.35
N MET A 97 -5.43 23.28 -0.59
CA MET A 97 -5.27 21.94 -1.17
C MET A 97 -5.82 20.83 -0.28
N SER A 98 -5.73 20.96 1.04
CA SER A 98 -6.26 19.95 1.97
C SER A 98 -7.80 19.83 1.96
N TYR A 99 -8.50 20.93 1.62
CA TYR A 99 -9.96 20.92 1.44
C TYR A 99 -10.40 20.49 0.03
N LEU A 100 -9.53 20.66 -0.96
CA LEU A 100 -9.84 20.37 -2.36
C LEU A 100 -9.58 18.92 -2.74
N ILE A 101 -8.55 18.30 -2.16
CA ILE A 101 -8.14 16.92 -2.43
C ILE A 101 -8.80 15.98 -1.43
N ALA A 102 -9.54 15.00 -1.94
CA ALA A 102 -10.03 13.90 -1.10
C ALA A 102 -8.83 13.08 -0.58
N PRO A 103 -8.81 12.70 0.71
CA PRO A 103 -7.74 11.87 1.25
C PRO A 103 -7.68 10.54 0.48
N GLN A 104 -6.50 10.21 -0.05
CA GLN A 104 -6.26 8.99 -0.84
C GLN A 104 -5.81 7.79 0.03
N GLY A 105 -5.94 7.88 1.36
CA GLY A 105 -5.64 6.78 2.26
C GLY A 105 -6.83 5.85 2.43
N SER A 106 -6.59 4.55 2.65
CA SER A 106 -7.62 3.68 3.21
C SER A 106 -8.07 4.28 4.54
N ILE A 107 -9.38 4.41 4.75
CA ILE A 107 -9.95 4.88 6.03
C ILE A 107 -9.45 3.99 7.17
N GLU A 108 -9.17 2.71 6.87
CA GLU A 108 -8.65 1.72 7.82
C GLU A 108 -7.22 2.06 8.25
N ASP A 109 -6.35 2.44 7.31
CA ASP A 109 -4.98 2.86 7.61
C ASP A 109 -4.96 4.18 8.37
N TRP A 110 -5.87 5.10 8.02
CA TRP A 110 -6.04 6.36 8.75
C TRP A 110 -6.55 6.11 10.19
N LEU A 111 -7.53 5.21 10.37
CA LEU A 111 -8.03 4.83 11.70
C LEU A 111 -6.98 4.08 12.53
N ALA A 112 -6.14 3.26 11.91
CA ALA A 112 -5.06 2.54 12.59
C ALA A 112 -3.94 3.46 13.09
N GLN A 113 -3.71 4.59 12.40
CA GLN A 113 -2.70 5.59 12.78
C GLN A 113 -3.20 6.58 13.83
N GLN A 114 -4.51 6.78 13.96
CA GLN A 114 -5.09 7.69 14.95
C GLN A 114 -5.22 7.01 16.32
N ASN A 115 -4.97 7.78 17.38
CA ASN A 115 -5.26 7.31 18.74
C ASN A 115 -6.78 7.11 18.89
N GLN A 116 -7.20 5.90 19.24
CA GLN A 116 -8.63 5.55 19.32
C GLN A 116 -9.41 6.41 20.32
N ALA A 117 -8.74 7.00 21.31
CA ALA A 117 -9.35 7.90 22.29
C ALA A 117 -9.68 9.30 21.74
N SER A 118 -9.02 9.73 20.66
CA SER A 118 -9.26 11.04 20.03
C SER A 118 -10.28 11.02 18.89
N LEU A 119 -10.84 9.84 18.58
CA LEU A 119 -11.83 9.70 17.51
C LEU A 119 -13.20 10.22 17.97
N PRO A 120 -13.95 10.93 17.10
CA PRO A 120 -15.33 11.29 17.38
C PRO A 120 -16.18 10.05 17.76
N PRO A 121 -17.09 10.15 18.75
CA PRO A 121 -17.83 8.99 19.26
C PRO A 121 -18.59 8.18 18.21
N ILE A 122 -19.08 8.86 17.16
CA ILE A 122 -19.81 8.25 16.04
C ILE A 122 -18.89 7.31 15.24
N VAL A 123 -17.65 7.73 14.98
CA VAL A 123 -16.68 6.95 14.20
C VAL A 123 -16.15 5.78 15.03
N SER A 124 -15.89 6.01 16.32
CA SER A 124 -15.49 4.94 17.25
C SER A 124 -16.54 3.83 17.31
N LYS A 125 -17.82 4.19 17.46
CA LYS A 125 -18.92 3.20 17.47
C LYS A 125 -18.99 2.39 16.17
N ALA A 126 -18.94 3.04 15.00
CA ALA A 126 -18.99 2.36 13.71
C ALA A 126 -17.78 1.44 13.49
N TYR A 127 -16.58 1.86 13.92
CA TYR A 127 -15.38 1.03 13.89
C TYR A 127 -15.55 -0.24 14.73
N TRP A 128 -16.04 -0.11 15.97
CA TRP A 128 -16.28 -1.26 16.83
C TRP A 128 -17.38 -2.18 16.29
N GLU A 129 -18.44 -1.63 15.70
CA GLU A 129 -19.49 -2.44 15.04
C GLU A 129 -18.93 -3.23 13.85
N MET A 130 -18.09 -2.61 13.02
CA MET A 130 -17.42 -3.28 11.89
C MET A 130 -16.43 -4.34 12.35
N THR A 131 -15.60 -4.03 13.35
CA THR A 131 -14.64 -4.99 13.93
C THR A 131 -15.37 -6.17 14.57
N ASN A 132 -16.46 -5.93 15.31
CA ASN A 132 -17.27 -7.00 15.90
C ASN A 132 -17.99 -7.83 14.84
N ALA A 133 -18.47 -7.22 13.74
CA ALA A 133 -19.03 -7.94 12.61
C ALA A 133 -17.98 -8.84 11.94
N ARG A 134 -16.75 -8.33 11.76
CA ARG A 134 -15.61 -9.12 11.24
C ARG A 134 -15.26 -10.28 12.15
N ILE A 135 -15.16 -10.06 13.46
CA ILE A 135 -14.89 -11.12 14.43
C ILE A 135 -16.00 -12.18 14.38
N ARG A 136 -17.28 -11.78 14.38
CA ARG A 136 -18.40 -12.73 14.25
C ARG A 136 -18.35 -13.52 12.95
N ALA A 137 -17.98 -12.89 11.84
CA ALA A 137 -17.82 -13.59 10.56
C ALA A 137 -16.67 -14.60 10.60
N LEU A 138 -15.53 -14.25 11.19
CA LEU A 138 -14.38 -15.16 11.37
C LEU A 138 -14.71 -16.32 12.32
N THR A 139 -15.42 -16.04 13.41
CA THR A 139 -15.92 -17.04 14.35
C THR A 139 -16.92 -17.99 13.69
N ALA A 140 -17.87 -17.46 12.90
CA ALA A 140 -18.83 -18.27 12.15
C ALA A 140 -18.16 -19.12 11.05
N ALA A 141 -17.04 -18.63 10.49
CA ALA A 141 -16.21 -19.39 9.55
C ALA A 141 -15.33 -20.44 10.24
N GLY A 142 -15.32 -20.52 11.58
CA GLY A 142 -14.49 -21.45 12.34
C GLY A 142 -12.99 -21.08 12.38
N GLN A 143 -12.62 -19.90 11.88
CA GLN A 143 -11.24 -19.40 11.87
C GLN A 143 -10.95 -18.59 13.14
N LEU A 144 -10.96 -19.29 14.29
CA LEU A 144 -10.72 -18.65 15.60
C LEU A 144 -9.25 -18.29 15.83
N TRP A 145 -8.36 -19.07 15.23
CA TRP A 145 -6.93 -18.81 15.11
C TRP A 145 -6.62 -18.44 13.67
N HIS A 146 -5.52 -17.71 13.47
CA HIS A 146 -4.99 -17.47 12.14
C HIS A 146 -4.40 -18.79 11.66
N ASP A 147 -5.18 -19.56 10.90
CA ASP A 147 -4.80 -20.92 10.45
C ASP A 147 -3.41 -20.92 9.78
N GLU A 148 -3.08 -19.84 9.08
CA GLU A 148 -1.78 -19.64 8.46
C GLU A 148 -0.62 -19.62 9.48
N ASP A 149 -0.78 -18.88 10.59
CA ASP A 149 0.24 -18.80 11.64
C ASP A 149 0.42 -20.13 12.39
N VAL A 150 -0.69 -20.84 12.62
CA VAL A 150 -0.68 -22.16 13.26
C VAL A 150 0.01 -23.20 12.35
N LEU A 151 -0.32 -23.21 11.06
CA LEU A 151 0.34 -24.07 10.08
C LEU A 151 1.83 -23.74 9.93
N MET A 152 2.20 -22.45 9.92
CA MET A 152 3.61 -22.06 9.93
C MET A 152 4.34 -22.56 11.17
N THR A 153 3.70 -22.49 12.34
CA THR A 153 4.29 -22.98 13.60
C THR A 153 4.50 -24.49 13.55
N PHE A 154 3.51 -25.26 13.12
CA PHE A 154 3.67 -26.72 12.95
C PHE A 154 4.72 -27.08 11.89
N ALA A 155 4.81 -26.32 10.80
CA ALA A 155 5.84 -26.51 9.80
C ALA A 155 7.25 -26.29 10.38
N ARG A 156 7.44 -25.24 11.19
CA ARG A 156 8.72 -24.98 11.89
C ARG A 156 9.08 -26.10 12.86
N VAL A 157 8.12 -26.57 13.65
CA VAL A 157 8.33 -27.70 14.57
C VAL A 157 8.68 -28.97 13.80
N SER A 158 7.99 -29.25 12.69
CA SER A 158 8.30 -30.41 11.84
C SER A 158 9.70 -30.33 11.23
N MET A 159 10.14 -29.14 10.81
CA MET A 159 11.52 -28.94 10.33
C MET A 159 12.56 -29.21 11.43
N LEU A 160 12.30 -28.74 12.65
CA LEU A 160 13.18 -28.97 13.80
C LEU A 160 13.28 -30.47 14.11
N ILE A 161 12.14 -31.18 14.20
CA ILE A 161 12.12 -32.64 14.39
C ILE A 161 12.94 -33.34 13.31
N ARG A 162 12.79 -32.93 12.04
CA ARG A 162 13.56 -33.52 10.93
C ARG A 162 15.06 -33.30 11.07
N GLN A 163 15.49 -32.13 11.52
CA GLN A 163 16.90 -31.80 11.72
C GLN A 163 17.48 -32.62 12.86
N GLU A 164 16.84 -32.57 14.04
CA GLU A 164 17.26 -33.32 15.23
C GLU A 164 17.28 -34.83 14.98
N SER A 165 16.26 -35.38 14.31
CA SER A 165 16.20 -36.82 14.02
C SER A 165 17.34 -37.30 13.11
N LYS A 166 17.86 -36.44 12.23
CA LYS A 166 19.03 -36.76 11.39
C LYS A 166 20.33 -36.72 12.18
N MET A 167 20.49 -35.71 13.03
CA MET A 167 21.67 -35.57 13.89
C MET A 167 21.75 -36.67 14.94
N TRP A 168 20.60 -37.20 15.38
CA TRP A 168 20.52 -38.26 16.37
C TRP A 168 21.31 -39.53 16.01
N ILE A 169 21.36 -39.90 14.72
CA ILE A 169 22.16 -41.07 14.28
C ILE A 169 23.66 -40.76 14.35
N GLU A 170 24.04 -39.53 14.00
CA GLU A 170 25.44 -39.08 14.02
C GLU A 170 25.97 -38.94 15.45
N ASP A 171 25.11 -38.50 16.37
CA ASP A 171 25.44 -38.31 17.79
C ASP A 171 25.32 -39.61 18.62
N MET A 172 25.02 -40.74 17.97
CA MET A 172 24.81 -42.01 18.67
C MET A 172 26.12 -42.53 19.28
N PRO A 173 26.16 -42.85 20.58
CA PRO A 173 27.36 -43.37 21.22
C PRO A 173 27.73 -44.73 20.62
N GLY A 174 28.97 -44.83 20.10
CA GLY A 174 29.44 -46.03 19.41
C GLY A 174 29.12 -46.08 17.91
N ARG A 175 28.78 -44.94 17.28
CA ARG A 175 28.70 -44.76 15.82
C ARG A 175 29.82 -45.48 15.06
N ASP A 176 31.05 -45.39 15.55
CA ASP A 176 32.24 -46.00 14.92
C ASP A 176 32.20 -47.54 14.82
N LYS A 177 31.30 -48.19 15.57
CA LYS A 177 31.12 -49.66 15.57
C LYS A 177 30.00 -50.11 14.64
N ILE A 178 29.26 -49.18 14.04
CA ILE A 178 28.13 -49.47 13.17
C ILE A 178 28.66 -49.69 11.76
N ILE A 179 28.23 -50.76 11.11
CA ILE A 179 28.57 -51.05 9.72
C ILE A 179 27.75 -50.12 8.81
N ASP A 180 28.30 -49.69 7.68
CA ASP A 180 27.65 -48.79 6.72
C ASP A 180 26.24 -49.25 6.32
N GLU A 181 26.02 -50.57 6.16
CA GLU A 181 24.69 -51.14 5.87
C GLU A 181 23.68 -50.87 6.98
N GLN A 182 24.08 -51.01 8.24
CA GLN A 182 23.24 -50.75 9.42
C GLN A 182 22.96 -49.25 9.57
N TYR A 183 23.98 -48.43 9.30
CA TYR A 183 23.86 -46.98 9.31
C TYR A 183 22.84 -46.50 8.27
N ASN A 184 22.95 -46.98 7.02
CA ASN A 184 22.01 -46.65 5.95
C ASN A 184 20.59 -47.11 6.28
N PHE A 185 20.44 -48.30 6.87
CA PHE A 185 19.14 -48.79 7.32
C PHE A 185 18.51 -47.86 8.38
N LEU A 186 19.29 -47.38 9.36
CA LEU A 186 18.80 -46.44 10.37
C LEU A 186 18.41 -45.09 9.75
N MET A 187 19.21 -44.57 8.83
CA MET A 187 18.91 -43.34 8.10
C MET A 187 17.60 -43.46 7.30
N ASP A 188 17.38 -44.58 6.62
CA ASP A 188 16.14 -44.85 5.89
C ASP A 188 14.93 -44.92 6.83
N ARG A 189 15.08 -45.50 8.03
CA ARG A 189 14.01 -45.55 9.04
C ARG A 189 13.67 -44.18 9.60
N VAL A 190 14.66 -43.33 9.83
CA VAL A 190 14.43 -41.94 10.22
C VAL A 190 13.75 -41.15 9.10
N ALA A 191 14.12 -41.38 7.84
CA ALA A 191 13.46 -40.75 6.70
C ALA A 191 11.99 -41.17 6.60
N ASP A 192 11.68 -42.46 6.79
CA ASP A 192 10.32 -42.97 6.79
C ASP A 192 9.49 -42.41 7.96
N MET A 193 10.07 -42.34 9.17
CA MET A 193 9.42 -41.71 10.32
C MET A 193 9.04 -40.25 10.03
N ASN A 194 9.95 -39.46 9.46
CA ASN A 194 9.68 -38.07 9.10
C ASN A 194 8.57 -37.95 8.04
N LYS A 195 8.51 -38.89 7.10
CA LYS A 195 7.43 -38.96 6.11
C LYS A 195 6.09 -39.24 6.77
N GLN A 196 6.04 -40.19 7.71
CA GLN A 196 4.83 -40.51 8.47
C GLN A 196 4.35 -39.33 9.32
N ILE A 197 5.27 -38.62 10.00
CA ILE A 197 4.95 -37.42 10.78
C ILE A 197 4.34 -36.35 9.88
N LYS A 198 4.95 -36.08 8.72
CA LYS A 198 4.41 -35.13 7.75
C LYS A 198 3.00 -35.51 7.30
N THR A 199 2.80 -36.76 6.87
CA THR A 199 1.48 -37.23 6.42
C THR A 199 0.44 -37.12 7.53
N LYS A 200 0.78 -37.47 8.78
CA LYS A 200 -0.13 -37.32 9.93
C LYS A 200 -0.45 -35.86 10.23
N LEU A 201 0.52 -34.95 10.16
CA LEU A 201 0.28 -33.52 10.33
C LEU A 201 -0.59 -32.91 9.23
N GLU A 202 -0.61 -33.48 8.02
CA GLU A 202 -1.49 -33.03 6.93
C GLU A 202 -2.90 -33.64 7.01
N THR A 203 -3.02 -34.89 7.48
CA THR A 203 -4.27 -35.66 7.49
C THR A 203 -5.10 -35.46 8.76
N LEU A 204 -4.48 -35.51 9.94
CA LEU A 204 -5.19 -35.41 11.22
C LEU A 204 -5.98 -34.10 11.39
N PRO A 205 -5.47 -32.92 10.98
CA PRO A 205 -6.27 -31.69 11.07
C PRO A 205 -7.54 -31.74 10.22
N ARG A 206 -7.48 -32.42 9.06
CA ARG A 206 -8.62 -32.56 8.16
C ARG A 206 -9.63 -33.58 8.67
N GLU A 207 -9.14 -34.70 9.20
CA GLU A 207 -9.96 -35.81 9.68
C GLU A 207 -10.64 -35.50 11.01
N HIS A 208 -9.91 -34.87 11.94
CA HIS A 208 -10.45 -34.60 13.27
C HIS A 208 -11.20 -33.28 13.36
N GLN A 209 -11.21 -32.49 12.27
CA GLN A 209 -11.85 -31.17 12.17
C GLN A 209 -11.83 -30.48 13.53
N THR A 210 -10.63 -30.34 14.14
CA THR A 210 -10.47 -29.93 15.55
C THR A 210 -11.46 -28.82 15.80
N ASN A 211 -12.56 -29.17 16.49
CA ASN A 211 -13.76 -28.36 16.42
C ASN A 211 -13.35 -26.98 16.85
N ALA A 212 -13.57 -25.99 15.98
CA ALA A 212 -13.25 -24.62 16.29
C ALA A 212 -13.87 -24.33 17.65
N HIS A 213 -13.11 -23.69 18.54
CA HIS A 213 -13.56 -23.36 19.89
C HIS A 213 -14.88 -22.55 19.90
N SER A 214 -15.34 -22.05 18.73
CA SER A 214 -16.70 -21.57 18.49
C SER A 214 -17.79 -22.60 18.79
N ARG A 215 -17.61 -23.89 18.50
CA ARG A 215 -18.58 -24.95 18.82
C ARG A 215 -18.67 -25.22 20.32
N GLU A 216 -17.56 -25.13 21.04
CA GLU A 216 -17.53 -25.19 22.50
C GLU A 216 -18.22 -23.96 23.09
N ILE A 217 -17.92 -22.75 22.59
CA ILE A 217 -18.58 -21.50 22.97
C ILE A 217 -20.09 -21.55 22.70
N GLU A 218 -20.54 -22.09 21.56
CA GLU A 218 -21.96 -22.30 21.25
C GLU A 218 -22.61 -23.29 22.23
N THR A 219 -21.90 -24.35 22.60
CA THR A 219 -22.38 -25.33 23.58
C THR A 219 -22.46 -24.72 24.99
N GLU A 220 -21.48 -23.89 25.36
CA GLU A 220 -21.45 -23.16 26.64
C GLU A 220 -22.50 -22.02 26.68
N LEU A 221 -22.73 -21.31 25.57
CA LEU A 221 -23.79 -20.31 25.42
C LEU A 221 -25.18 -20.95 25.47
N ALA A 222 -25.36 -22.10 24.83
CA ALA A 222 -26.59 -22.88 24.92
C ALA A 222 -26.85 -23.39 26.34
N GLY A 223 -25.79 -23.67 27.12
CA GLY A 223 -25.88 -24.04 28.54
C GLY A 223 -26.10 -22.87 29.50
N THR A 224 -25.76 -21.64 29.11
CA THR A 224 -25.87 -20.43 29.95
C THR A 224 -27.08 -19.56 29.64
N ASP A 225 -27.86 -19.85 28.59
CA ASP A 225 -29.14 -19.19 28.31
C ASP A 225 -30.25 -19.71 29.25
N THR A 226 -30.09 -19.48 30.55
CA THR A 226 -31.13 -19.70 31.59
C THR A 226 -32.06 -18.50 31.71
N ARG A 227 -32.30 -17.77 30.61
CA ARG A 227 -33.36 -16.75 30.61
C ARG A 227 -34.71 -17.48 30.64
N PRO A 228 -35.61 -17.15 31.58
CA PRO A 228 -36.91 -17.80 31.66
C PRO A 228 -37.62 -17.58 30.32
N MET A 229 -38.10 -18.68 29.73
CA MET A 229 -38.89 -18.64 28.50
C MET A 229 -40.08 -17.68 28.71
N PRO A 230 -40.46 -16.89 27.70
CA PRO A 230 -41.59 -15.98 27.79
C PRO A 230 -42.89 -16.79 27.94
N GLY A 231 -43.24 -17.09 29.19
CA GLY A 231 -44.32 -18.00 29.58
C GLY A 231 -44.23 -18.48 31.04
N GLU A 232 -43.05 -18.43 31.67
CA GLU A 232 -42.86 -18.75 33.10
C GLU A 232 -42.67 -17.50 33.97
N MET A 233 -43.50 -16.47 33.76
CA MET A 233 -43.67 -15.42 34.77
C MET A 233 -44.70 -15.93 35.79
N PRO A 234 -44.37 -16.00 37.10
CA PRO A 234 -45.35 -16.37 38.12
C PRO A 234 -46.49 -15.36 38.09
N GLY A 235 -47.72 -15.87 38.06
CA GLY A 235 -48.93 -15.11 37.83
C GLY A 235 -49.12 -13.95 38.79
N ASP A 236 -49.73 -12.89 38.25
CA ASP A 236 -50.37 -11.83 39.01
C ASP A 236 -51.52 -12.44 39.86
N GLU A 237 -51.31 -12.50 41.18
CA GLU A 237 -52.38 -12.44 42.19
C GLU A 237 -52.15 -11.22 43.09
#